data_AF-A0A6A6Y9F7-F1
#
_entry.id   AF-A0A6A6Y9F7-F1
#
_cell.length_a   1.000
_cell.length_b   1.000
_cell.length_c   1.000
_cell.angle_alpha   90.00
_cell.angle_beta   90.00
_cell.angle_gamma   90.00
#
_symmetry.space_group_name_H-M   'P 1'
#
loop_
_entity.id
_entity.type
_entity.pdbx_description
1 polymer ?
#
loop_
_entity_poly.entity_id
_entity_poly.type
_entity_poly.pdbx_seq_one_letter_code
_entity_poly.pdbx_strand_id
1 'polypeptide(L)'
;MSQRAVHQAKSDTPKCPHYFEPLRAADLQKDDACAICNTTYFTNNADGNREIPVRLTCGHVYGEACISKWIASNKSCPYRDPLAPIQSQTCSACLRWDRNRGSRSHTVIAVHAHEIFRAFKEKLEERAEDNKKLFGIAAGAKAKLLAEVQRKLKEYDRQFHPPAAFARMMDPMLSAFDRAKVRREFGKGLFKPVPYAGPSKRLTWSVDVIENGDLDSGRAIPWITQCIREWATEMLEEFSHEGHDHIQEGYEIGGSSGDVIWAVRDIVGHRRNGKDTVTYKVRWEGHEHWDEPEEKRWVPEEDFANHAMHRHYDEAHGLPPYRRGVDDGLCKGWFQQRALPEIRL
;
A
#
# COMPACT_ATOMS: atom_id res chain seq x y z
N MET A 1 47.24 11.40 4.25
CA MET A 1 46.39 10.54 3.40
C MET A 1 47.00 9.14 3.39
N SER A 2 46.46 8.21 4.18
CA SER A 2 47.01 6.85 4.31
C SER A 2 45.96 5.86 3.83
N GLN A 3 46.19 5.26 2.67
CA GLN A 3 45.40 4.16 2.13
C GLN A 3 45.57 2.94 3.05
N ARG A 4 44.48 2.47 3.67
CA ARG A 4 44.48 1.22 4.45
C ARG A 4 43.92 0.08 3.61
N ALA A 5 44.56 -1.07 3.79
CA ALA A 5 44.48 -2.27 2.96
C ALA A 5 43.06 -2.79 2.72
N VAL A 6 42.82 -3.19 1.47
CA VAL A 6 41.60 -3.86 1.00
C VAL A 6 41.60 -5.29 1.53
N HIS A 7 40.78 -5.56 2.56
CA HIS A 7 40.44 -6.94 2.91
C HIS A 7 39.61 -7.57 1.79
N GLN A 8 40.14 -8.62 1.16
CA GLN A 8 39.41 -9.41 0.16
C GLN A 8 38.27 -10.18 0.84
N ALA A 9 37.03 -9.81 0.53
CA ALA A 9 35.81 -10.46 1.02
C ALA A 9 35.55 -11.80 0.31
N LYS A 10 35.13 -12.81 1.08
CA LYS A 10 34.71 -14.15 0.59
C LYS A 10 33.58 -14.03 -0.46
N SER A 11 33.61 -14.91 -1.46
CA SER A 11 32.99 -14.72 -2.79
C SER A 11 31.50 -15.06 -2.94
N ASP A 12 30.78 -15.52 -1.90
CA ASP A 12 29.42 -16.09 -2.07
C ASP A 12 28.27 -15.35 -1.37
N THR A 13 28.51 -14.20 -0.72
CA THR A 13 27.40 -13.41 -0.16
C THR A 13 26.74 -12.57 -1.25
N PRO A 14 25.39 -12.59 -1.38
CA PRO A 14 24.66 -11.75 -2.33
C PRO A 14 24.93 -10.25 -2.04
N LYS A 15 25.73 -9.61 -2.89
CA LYS A 15 26.09 -8.19 -2.75
C LYS A 15 24.98 -7.37 -3.40
N CYS A 16 23.93 -7.11 -2.64
CA CYS A 16 22.91 -6.14 -3.01
C CYS A 16 23.08 -4.86 -2.15
N PRO A 17 22.49 -3.71 -2.52
CA PRO A 17 22.64 -2.46 -1.78
C PRO A 17 22.15 -2.46 -0.33
N HIS A 18 21.31 -3.43 0.04
CA HIS A 18 20.82 -3.63 1.40
C HIS A 18 21.71 -4.58 2.22
N TYR A 19 22.79 -5.10 1.63
CA TYR A 19 23.79 -5.83 2.38
C TYR A 19 24.71 -4.85 3.11
N PHE A 20 24.62 -4.87 4.43
CA PHE A 20 25.44 -4.09 5.33
C PHE A 20 26.37 -5.03 6.08
N GLU A 21 27.68 -4.81 5.97
CA GLU A 21 28.65 -5.55 6.78
C GLU A 21 28.78 -4.84 8.14
N PRO A 22 28.30 -5.41 9.26
CA PRO A 22 28.46 -4.81 10.57
C PRO A 22 29.94 -4.79 10.97
N LEU A 23 30.42 -3.64 11.44
CA LEU A 23 31.79 -3.47 11.92
C LEU A 23 31.88 -3.67 13.43
N ARG A 24 33.02 -4.17 13.90
CA ARG A 24 33.30 -4.27 15.34
C ARG A 24 34.06 -3.03 15.79
N ALA A 25 33.97 -2.72 17.09
CA ALA A 25 34.69 -1.59 17.68
C ALA A 25 36.21 -1.63 17.45
N ALA A 26 36.80 -2.83 17.34
CA ALA A 26 38.23 -3.01 17.05
C ALA A 26 38.64 -2.55 15.64
N ASP A 27 37.68 -2.45 14.71
CA ASP A 27 37.91 -2.06 13.32
C ASP A 27 37.82 -0.54 13.09
N LEU A 28 37.54 0.23 14.15
CA LEU A 28 37.26 1.67 14.11
C LEU A 28 38.19 2.46 15.03
N GLN A 29 38.36 3.74 14.71
CA GLN A 29 39.00 4.69 15.63
C GLN A 29 38.00 5.13 16.71
N LYS A 30 38.53 5.51 17.88
CA LYS A 30 37.73 5.87 19.06
C LYS A 30 36.74 7.02 18.79
N ASP A 31 37.10 7.93 17.89
CA ASP A 31 36.33 9.12 17.56
C ASP A 31 35.61 9.00 16.21
N ASP A 32 35.58 7.81 15.61
CA ASP A 32 34.83 7.59 14.37
C ASP A 32 33.33 7.81 14.61
N ALA A 33 32.73 8.60 13.73
CA ALA A 33 31.33 8.99 13.80
C ALA A 33 30.64 8.80 12.45
N CYS A 34 29.32 8.62 12.49
CA CYS A 34 28.54 8.53 11.28
C CYS A 34 28.57 9.84 10.49
N ALA A 35 29.03 9.81 9.24
CA ALA A 35 29.07 11.00 8.38
C ALA A 35 27.70 11.61 8.02
N ILE A 36 26.58 10.95 8.38
CA ILE A 36 25.22 11.46 8.13
C ILE A 36 24.69 12.22 9.35
N CYS A 37 24.79 11.65 10.56
CA CYS A 37 24.25 12.24 11.79
C CYS A 37 25.32 12.80 12.75
N ASN A 38 26.61 12.66 12.41
CA ASN A 38 27.78 13.03 13.22
C ASN A 38 27.81 12.42 14.64
N THR A 39 27.05 11.34 14.88
CA THR A 39 27.05 10.62 16.16
C THR A 39 28.18 9.60 16.18
N THR A 40 28.97 9.60 17.26
CA THR A 40 30.07 8.65 17.48
C THR A 40 29.53 7.22 17.60
N TYR A 41 30.19 6.27 16.93
CA TYR A 41 29.75 4.88 16.93
C TYR A 41 29.80 4.25 18.32
N PHE A 42 28.88 3.31 18.57
CA PHE A 42 28.74 2.57 19.83
C PHE A 42 28.51 3.42 21.10
N THR A 43 28.30 4.72 20.95
CA THR A 43 27.99 5.64 22.05
C THR A 43 26.47 5.80 22.12
N ASN A 44 25.91 5.76 23.33
CA ASN A 44 24.48 6.04 23.52
C ASN A 44 24.24 7.53 23.23
N ASN A 45 23.24 7.83 22.40
CA ASN A 45 22.71 9.18 22.30
C ASN A 45 21.82 9.52 23.52
N ALA A 46 21.26 10.74 23.55
CA ALA A 46 20.39 11.20 24.63
C ALA A 46 19.15 10.30 24.85
N ASP A 47 18.72 9.58 23.82
CA ASP A 47 17.57 8.66 23.84
C ASP A 47 17.97 7.22 24.20
N GLY A 48 19.24 6.96 24.52
CA GLY A 48 19.77 5.63 24.84
C GLY A 48 20.01 4.72 23.64
N ASN A 49 19.86 5.23 22.41
CA ASN A 49 20.11 4.48 21.18
C ASN A 49 21.60 4.53 20.81
N ARG A 50 22.13 3.42 20.29
CA ARG A 50 23.52 3.33 19.82
C ARG A 50 23.56 3.31 18.31
N GLU A 51 24.43 4.14 17.73
CA GLU A 51 24.69 4.07 16.30
C GLU A 51 25.61 2.87 16.00
N ILE A 52 25.09 1.92 15.22
CA ILE A 52 25.82 0.72 14.82
C ILE A 52 26.53 0.98 13.48
N PRO A 53 27.87 0.94 13.41
CA PRO A 53 28.60 1.15 12.18
C PRO A 53 28.47 -0.05 11.25
N VAL A 54 28.12 0.23 10.00
CA VAL A 54 28.05 -0.73 8.91
C VAL A 54 28.83 -0.26 7.70
N ARG A 55 29.44 -1.21 7.00
CA ARG A 55 30.15 -0.97 5.74
C ARG A 55 29.28 -1.36 4.55
N LEU A 56 29.20 -0.46 3.59
CA LEU A 56 28.54 -0.69 2.30
C LEU A 56 29.43 -1.46 1.32
N THR A 57 28.84 -1.93 0.22
CA THR A 57 29.58 -2.58 -0.87
C THR A 57 30.61 -1.68 -1.55
N CYS A 58 30.44 -0.35 -1.49
CA CYS A 58 31.42 0.63 -1.97
C CYS A 58 32.57 0.88 -0.97
N GLY A 59 32.54 0.26 0.22
CA GLY A 59 33.58 0.38 1.24
C GLY A 59 33.36 1.50 2.27
N HIS A 60 32.43 2.41 2.02
CA HIS A 60 32.10 3.50 2.94
C HIS A 60 31.34 3.01 4.18
N VAL A 61 31.62 3.66 5.32
CA VAL A 61 31.07 3.30 6.63
C VAL A 61 30.08 4.35 7.09
N TYR A 62 28.92 3.90 7.55
CA TYR A 62 27.84 4.74 8.06
C TYR A 62 27.18 4.06 9.25
N GLY A 63 26.35 4.80 9.95
CA GLY A 63 25.44 4.22 10.91
C GLY A 63 24.30 3.48 10.21
N GLU A 64 23.94 2.29 10.70
CA GLU A 64 22.96 1.38 10.08
C GLU A 64 21.61 2.06 9.83
N ALA A 65 21.07 2.75 10.83
CA ALA A 65 19.80 3.45 10.73
C ALA A 65 19.88 4.60 9.70
N CYS A 66 20.97 5.36 9.77
CA CYS A 66 21.20 6.49 8.87
C CYS A 66 21.30 6.06 7.41
N ILE A 67 22.10 5.02 7.14
CA ILE A 67 22.30 4.57 5.76
C ILE A 67 21.08 3.83 5.23
N SER A 68 20.35 3.09 6.05
CA SER A 68 19.08 2.46 5.68
C SER A 68 18.08 3.51 5.17
N LYS A 69 17.95 4.63 5.89
CA LYS A 69 17.09 5.74 5.49
C LYS A 69 17.58 6.41 4.21
N TRP A 70 18.89 6.61 4.06
CA TRP A 70 19.47 7.21 2.86
C TRP A 70 19.24 6.35 1.61
N ILE A 71 19.56 5.05 1.69
CA ILE A 71 19.44 4.16 0.54
C ILE A 71 17.99 3.94 0.16
N ALA A 72 17.00 4.13 1.04
CA ALA A 72 15.59 4.10 0.65
C ALA A 72 15.30 5.13 -0.47
N SER A 73 15.90 6.31 -0.39
CA SER A 73 15.64 7.42 -1.32
C SER A 73 16.72 7.66 -2.39
N ASN A 74 17.97 7.24 -2.18
CA ASN A 74 19.09 7.41 -3.13
C ASN A 74 19.66 6.11 -3.76
N LYS A 75 20.06 6.13 -5.04
CA LYS A 75 20.71 5.00 -5.77
C LYS A 75 22.21 4.88 -5.52
N SER A 76 22.77 5.85 -4.82
CA SER A 76 24.19 5.96 -4.52
C SER A 76 24.44 6.09 -3.03
N CYS A 77 25.66 5.79 -2.59
CA CYS A 77 26.07 6.15 -1.24
C CYS A 77 26.11 7.69 -1.09
N PRO A 78 26.13 8.23 0.13
CA PRO A 78 26.30 9.68 0.36
C PRO A 78 27.52 10.31 -0.33
N TYR A 79 28.59 9.54 -0.56
CA TYR A 79 29.75 9.96 -1.36
C TYR A 79 29.56 9.84 -2.88
N ARG A 80 28.36 9.51 -3.35
CA ARG A 80 27.96 9.36 -4.75
C ARG A 80 28.58 8.16 -5.49
N ASP A 81 29.20 7.22 -4.78
CA ASP A 81 29.60 5.96 -5.41
C ASP A 81 28.38 5.13 -5.80
N PRO A 82 28.47 4.40 -6.93
CA PRO A 82 27.44 3.44 -7.30
C PRO A 82 27.37 2.32 -6.26
N LEU A 83 26.14 2.02 -5.83
CA LEU A 83 25.87 0.85 -5.01
C LEU A 83 25.84 -0.41 -5.89
N ALA A 84 25.91 -1.57 -5.27
CA ALA A 84 25.80 -2.85 -5.97
C ALA A 84 24.49 -2.96 -6.77
N PRO A 85 24.40 -3.83 -7.78
CA PRO A 85 23.14 -4.05 -8.50
C PRO A 85 22.04 -4.57 -7.55
N ILE A 86 20.80 -4.16 -7.83
CA ILE A 86 19.62 -4.66 -7.14
C ILE A 86 19.49 -6.16 -7.39
N GLN A 87 19.20 -6.92 -6.34
CA GLN A 87 18.95 -8.36 -6.44
C GLN A 87 17.52 -8.66 -5.98
N SER A 88 16.53 -8.24 -6.79
CA SER A 88 15.10 -8.38 -6.47
C SER A 88 14.64 -9.83 -6.34
N GLN A 89 15.35 -10.77 -6.97
CA GLN A 89 15.05 -12.21 -6.89
C GLN A 89 15.46 -12.87 -5.56
N THR A 90 16.46 -12.32 -4.87
CA THR A 90 17.09 -12.97 -3.70
C THR A 90 17.09 -12.12 -2.44
N CYS A 91 16.81 -10.82 -2.54
CA CYS A 91 16.72 -9.90 -1.41
C CYS A 91 15.36 -9.18 -1.41
N SER A 92 14.56 -9.41 -0.37
CA SER A 92 13.24 -8.79 -0.20
C SER A 92 13.31 -7.26 -0.09
N ALA A 93 14.36 -6.71 0.52
CA ALA A 93 14.59 -5.27 0.55
C ALA A 93 14.91 -4.72 -0.84
N CYS A 94 15.72 -5.41 -1.64
CA CYS A 94 15.95 -5.07 -3.05
C CYS A 94 14.68 -5.17 -3.88
N LEU A 95 13.86 -6.20 -3.67
CA LEU A 95 12.57 -6.33 -4.34
C LEU A 95 11.67 -5.12 -4.05
N ARG A 96 11.53 -4.74 -2.77
CA ARG A 96 10.78 -3.54 -2.36
C ARG A 96 11.40 -2.26 -2.94
N TRP A 97 12.72 -2.17 -2.97
CA TRP A 97 13.45 -1.00 -3.46
C TRP A 97 13.34 -0.83 -4.97
N ASP A 98 13.45 -1.91 -5.73
CA ASP A 98 13.22 -1.97 -7.17
C ASP A 98 11.79 -1.52 -7.49
N ARG A 99 10.81 -2.00 -6.71
CA ARG A 99 9.41 -1.66 -6.88
C ARG A 99 9.08 -0.21 -6.49
N ASN A 100 9.72 0.30 -5.45
CA ASN A 100 9.56 1.70 -5.02
C ASN A 100 10.28 2.70 -5.94
N ARG A 101 11.13 2.24 -6.88
CA ARG A 101 12.00 3.06 -7.75
C ARG A 101 11.96 2.82 -9.25
N GLY A 102 11.56 1.63 -9.71
CA GLY A 102 11.14 1.46 -11.09
C GLY A 102 10.09 2.53 -11.30
N SER A 103 10.38 3.49 -12.20
CA SER A 103 9.69 4.77 -12.36
C SER A 103 8.30 4.65 -11.79
N ARG A 104 8.09 5.23 -10.59
CA ARG A 104 6.84 5.11 -9.82
C ARG A 104 5.77 5.53 -10.78
N SER A 105 5.18 4.53 -11.41
CA SER A 105 4.37 4.81 -12.54
C SER A 105 3.15 5.34 -11.83
N HIS A 106 2.88 6.63 -11.99
CA HIS A 106 1.61 7.24 -11.61
C HIS A 106 0.46 6.64 -12.46
N THR A 107 0.68 5.42 -12.96
CA THR A 107 -0.17 4.53 -13.72
C THR A 107 -1.24 4.08 -12.77
N VAL A 108 -2.30 4.83 -12.87
CA VAL A 108 -3.58 4.50 -12.34
C VAL A 108 -4.34 3.69 -13.39
N ILE A 109 -5.27 2.88 -12.91
CA ILE A 109 -6.35 2.32 -13.70
C ILE A 109 -7.42 3.41 -13.76
N ALA A 110 -7.74 3.89 -14.95
CA ALA A 110 -8.98 4.63 -15.17
C ALA A 110 -10.13 3.62 -15.19
N VAL A 111 -11.11 3.79 -14.31
CA VAL A 111 -12.19 2.83 -14.18
C VAL A 111 -13.23 3.07 -15.26
N HIS A 112 -13.31 2.19 -16.25
CA HIS A 112 -14.41 2.16 -17.21
C HIS A 112 -15.32 0.99 -16.85
N ALA A 113 -16.37 1.27 -16.09
CA ALA A 113 -17.11 0.26 -15.32
C ALA A 113 -17.60 -0.91 -16.18
N HIS A 114 -18.06 -0.64 -17.40
CA HIS A 114 -18.56 -1.67 -18.31
C HIS A 114 -17.45 -2.59 -18.85
N GLU A 115 -16.36 -2.01 -19.35
CA GLU A 115 -15.25 -2.74 -19.98
C GLU A 115 -14.49 -3.59 -18.95
N ILE A 116 -14.19 -2.95 -17.82
CA ILE A 116 -13.53 -3.59 -16.69
C ILE A 116 -14.41 -4.71 -16.11
N PHE A 117 -15.72 -4.51 -15.98
CA PHE A 117 -16.62 -5.57 -15.52
C PHE A 117 -16.66 -6.77 -16.48
N ARG A 118 -16.65 -6.51 -17.80
CA ARG A 118 -16.59 -7.56 -18.82
C ARG A 118 -15.30 -8.38 -18.67
N ALA A 119 -14.15 -7.71 -18.61
CA ALA A 119 -12.84 -8.37 -18.43
C ALA A 119 -12.79 -9.20 -17.14
N PHE A 120 -13.34 -8.69 -16.03
CA PHE A 120 -13.40 -9.45 -14.79
C PHE A 120 -14.22 -10.74 -14.92
N LYS A 121 -15.38 -10.66 -15.61
CA LYS A 121 -16.24 -11.81 -15.83
C LYS A 121 -15.55 -12.87 -16.68
N GLU A 122 -14.87 -12.45 -17.75
CA GLU A 122 -14.08 -13.33 -18.62
C GLU A 122 -12.96 -14.01 -17.83
N LYS A 123 -12.23 -13.27 -16.99
CA LYS A 123 -11.18 -13.83 -16.13
C LYS A 123 -11.70 -14.91 -15.17
N LEU A 124 -12.87 -14.70 -14.57
CA LEU A 124 -13.49 -15.71 -13.71
C LEU A 124 -13.92 -16.96 -14.49
N GLU A 125 -14.31 -16.81 -15.75
CA GLU A 125 -14.71 -17.91 -16.63
C GLU A 125 -13.49 -18.72 -17.07
N GLU A 126 -12.43 -18.05 -17.51
CA GLU A 126 -11.13 -18.66 -17.84
C GLU A 126 -10.61 -19.51 -16.66
N ARG A 127 -10.57 -18.96 -15.44
CA ARG A 127 -10.12 -19.70 -14.26
C ARG A 127 -11.00 -20.92 -13.96
N ALA A 128 -12.32 -20.78 -14.11
CA ALA A 128 -13.24 -21.88 -13.88
C ALA A 128 -13.08 -23.01 -14.93
N GLU A 129 -12.70 -22.67 -16.16
CA GLU A 129 -12.39 -23.63 -17.23
C GLU A 129 -11.06 -24.35 -16.99
N ASP A 130 -10.01 -23.62 -16.59
CA ASP A 130 -8.69 -24.17 -16.23
C ASP A 130 -8.80 -25.29 -15.19
N ASN A 131 -9.57 -25.05 -14.12
CA ASN A 131 -9.80 -26.04 -13.09
C ASN A 131 -11.09 -25.80 -12.32
N LYS A 132 -12.19 -26.37 -12.82
CA LYS A 132 -13.51 -26.28 -12.19
C LYS A 132 -13.56 -26.76 -10.73
N LYS A 133 -12.68 -27.69 -10.33
CA LYS A 133 -12.63 -28.19 -8.94
C LYS A 133 -12.02 -27.16 -7.98
N LEU A 134 -11.05 -26.39 -8.46
CA LEU A 134 -10.33 -25.40 -7.67
C LEU A 134 -10.99 -24.03 -7.72
N PHE A 135 -11.37 -23.57 -8.90
CA PHE A 135 -11.84 -22.22 -9.18
C PHE A 135 -13.35 -22.15 -9.47
N GLY A 136 -14.05 -23.29 -9.45
CA GLY A 136 -15.49 -23.32 -9.66
C GLY A 136 -16.24 -22.57 -8.56
N ILE A 137 -17.06 -21.59 -8.96
CA ILE A 137 -17.95 -20.84 -8.06
C ILE A 137 -19.38 -21.37 -8.24
N ALA A 138 -20.08 -21.60 -7.13
CA ALA A 138 -21.52 -21.91 -7.18
C ALA A 138 -22.28 -20.76 -7.87
N ALA A 139 -23.26 -21.06 -8.73
CA ALA A 139 -23.94 -20.05 -9.56
C ALA A 139 -24.48 -18.86 -8.74
N GLY A 140 -25.12 -19.11 -7.59
CA GLY A 140 -25.61 -18.05 -6.70
C GLY A 140 -24.51 -17.19 -6.09
N ALA A 141 -23.35 -17.77 -5.75
CA ALA A 141 -22.20 -17.02 -5.26
C ALA A 141 -21.53 -16.21 -6.37
N LYS A 142 -21.44 -16.76 -7.59
CA LYS A 142 -20.93 -16.05 -8.78
C LYS A 142 -21.82 -14.83 -9.09
N ALA A 143 -23.14 -15.02 -9.11
CA ALA A 143 -24.09 -13.94 -9.36
C ALA A 143 -23.96 -12.80 -8.34
N LYS A 144 -23.86 -13.12 -7.04
CA LYS A 144 -23.63 -12.12 -5.99
C LYS A 144 -22.29 -11.40 -6.15
N LEU A 145 -21.22 -12.13 -6.47
CA LEU A 145 -19.88 -11.55 -6.64
C LEU A 145 -19.88 -10.57 -7.80
N LEU A 146 -20.42 -10.99 -8.94
CA LEU A 146 -20.54 -10.14 -10.12
C LEU A 146 -21.41 -8.91 -9.85
N ALA A 147 -22.54 -9.06 -9.14
CA ALA A 147 -23.38 -7.93 -8.78
C ALA A 147 -22.65 -6.92 -7.88
N GLU A 148 -21.88 -7.39 -6.89
CA GLU A 148 -21.13 -6.53 -5.99
C GLU A 148 -19.97 -5.81 -6.71
N VAL A 149 -19.21 -6.53 -7.54
CA VAL A 149 -18.15 -5.91 -8.35
C VAL A 149 -18.74 -4.90 -9.33
N GLN A 150 -19.83 -5.23 -10.03
CA GLN A 150 -20.49 -4.29 -10.94
C GLN A 150 -21.00 -3.04 -10.22
N ARG A 151 -21.58 -3.19 -9.02
CA ARG A 151 -22.05 -2.06 -8.20
C ARG A 151 -20.89 -1.13 -7.85
N LYS A 152 -19.77 -1.69 -7.37
CA LYS A 152 -18.57 -0.90 -7.05
C LYS A 152 -17.95 -0.25 -8.28
N LEU A 153 -17.83 -0.97 -9.39
CA LEU A 153 -17.31 -0.39 -10.62
C LEU A 153 -18.12 0.82 -11.09
N LYS A 154 -19.45 0.76 -10.96
CA LYS A 154 -20.32 1.92 -11.25
C LYS A 154 -20.10 3.09 -10.28
N GLU A 155 -19.84 2.80 -9.01
CA GLU A 155 -19.53 3.81 -7.99
C GLU A 155 -18.21 4.53 -8.28
N TYR A 156 -17.22 3.80 -8.82
CA TYR A 156 -15.91 4.32 -9.17
C TYR A 156 -15.76 4.65 -10.66
N ASP A 157 -16.84 4.69 -11.45
CA ASP A 157 -16.74 4.94 -12.89
C ASP A 157 -16.06 6.28 -13.16
N ARG A 158 -15.07 6.26 -14.06
CA ARG A 158 -14.18 7.37 -14.44
C ARG A 158 -13.27 7.88 -13.33
N GLN A 159 -13.11 7.13 -12.25
CA GLN A 159 -12.09 7.41 -11.23
C GLN A 159 -10.77 6.73 -11.57
N PHE A 160 -9.71 7.16 -10.90
CA PHE A 160 -8.35 6.72 -11.13
C PHE A 160 -7.78 6.08 -9.88
N HIS A 161 -7.33 4.83 -9.97
CA HIS A 161 -6.82 4.11 -8.81
C HIS A 161 -5.53 3.37 -9.12
N PRO A 162 -4.52 3.40 -8.21
CA PRO A 162 -3.40 2.48 -8.29
C PRO A 162 -3.90 1.02 -8.32
N PRO A 163 -3.29 0.12 -9.10
CA PRO A 163 -3.74 -1.27 -9.26
C PRO A 163 -3.95 -2.00 -7.94
N ALA A 164 -3.04 -1.80 -6.99
CA ALA A 164 -3.12 -2.37 -5.65
C ALA A 164 -4.37 -1.92 -4.89
N ALA A 165 -4.66 -0.61 -4.92
CA ALA A 165 -5.84 -0.04 -4.27
C ALA A 165 -7.12 -0.50 -4.97
N PHE A 166 -7.13 -0.47 -6.30
CA PHE A 166 -8.25 -0.94 -7.11
C PHE A 166 -8.60 -2.41 -6.83
N ALA A 167 -7.61 -3.30 -6.79
CA ALA A 167 -7.80 -4.70 -6.44
C ALA A 167 -8.42 -4.88 -5.05
N ARG A 168 -7.96 -4.11 -4.05
CA ARG A 168 -8.52 -4.14 -2.69
C ARG A 168 -9.96 -3.65 -2.64
N MET A 169 -10.26 -2.57 -3.35
CA MET A 169 -11.61 -2.02 -3.46
C MET A 169 -12.56 -3.04 -4.09
N MET A 170 -12.12 -3.77 -5.11
CA MET A 170 -12.94 -4.79 -5.78
C MET A 170 -13.07 -6.08 -4.98
N ASP A 171 -12.09 -6.43 -4.14
CA ASP A 171 -12.11 -7.64 -3.33
C ASP A 171 -13.14 -7.56 -2.18
N PRO A 172 -14.19 -8.41 -2.17
CA PRO A 172 -15.18 -8.43 -1.09
C PRO A 172 -14.60 -8.72 0.30
N MET A 173 -13.49 -9.45 0.40
CA MET A 173 -12.84 -9.77 1.68
C MET A 173 -11.97 -8.64 2.22
N LEU A 174 -11.35 -7.88 1.33
CA LEU A 174 -10.43 -6.80 1.74
C LEU A 174 -11.20 -5.50 1.99
N SER A 175 -12.22 -5.23 1.18
CA SER A 175 -13.08 -4.05 1.33
C SER A 175 -14.10 -4.15 2.48
N ALA A 176 -14.41 -5.35 2.97
CA ALA A 176 -15.43 -5.53 4.00
C ALA A 176 -14.85 -5.46 5.41
N PHE A 177 -15.54 -4.70 6.26
CA PHE A 177 -15.26 -4.68 7.68
C PHE A 177 -15.56 -6.05 8.33
N ASP A 178 -16.76 -6.60 8.11
CA ASP A 178 -17.14 -7.93 8.63
C ASP A 178 -16.82 -9.04 7.60
N ARG A 179 -15.58 -9.51 7.64
CA ARG A 179 -15.11 -10.63 6.81
C ARG A 179 -15.86 -11.94 7.07
N ALA A 180 -16.43 -12.13 8.27
CA ALA A 180 -17.21 -13.33 8.59
C ALA A 180 -18.56 -13.30 7.89
N LYS A 181 -19.21 -12.13 7.81
CA LYS A 181 -20.43 -11.92 7.03
C LYS A 181 -20.20 -12.19 5.55
N VAL A 182 -19.14 -11.65 4.96
CA VAL A 182 -18.78 -11.91 3.56
C VAL A 182 -18.62 -13.42 3.30
N ARG A 183 -17.93 -14.14 4.19
CA ARG A 183 -17.80 -15.61 4.09
C ARG A 183 -19.13 -16.35 4.13
N ARG A 184 -20.11 -15.87 4.91
CA ARG A 184 -21.46 -16.45 4.94
C ARG A 184 -22.23 -16.15 3.66
N GLU A 185 -22.10 -14.95 3.12
CA GLU A 185 -22.87 -14.48 1.97
C GLU A 185 -22.44 -15.10 0.63
N PHE A 186 -21.12 -15.21 0.42
CA PHE A 186 -20.54 -15.76 -0.81
C PHE A 186 -20.17 -17.26 -0.69
N GLY A 187 -20.17 -17.79 0.53
CA GLY A 187 -19.86 -19.18 0.82
C GLY A 187 -18.37 -19.48 0.91
N LYS A 188 -18.03 -20.56 1.62
CA LYS A 188 -16.63 -20.94 1.93
C LYS A 188 -15.80 -21.32 0.69
N GLY A 189 -16.45 -21.72 -0.41
CA GLY A 189 -15.77 -22.17 -1.63
C GLY A 189 -14.95 -21.07 -2.30
N LEU A 190 -15.47 -19.84 -2.29
CA LEU A 190 -14.80 -18.67 -2.86
C LEU A 190 -13.52 -18.31 -2.08
N PHE A 191 -13.46 -18.67 -0.80
CA PHE A 191 -12.37 -18.34 0.11
C PHE A 191 -11.42 -19.50 0.41
N LYS A 192 -11.44 -20.54 -0.42
CA LYS A 192 -10.45 -21.60 -0.34
C LYS A 192 -9.06 -21.05 -0.65
N PRO A 193 -8.02 -21.53 0.02
CA PRO A 193 -6.67 -21.12 -0.28
C PRO A 193 -6.28 -21.55 -1.69
N VAL A 194 -5.42 -20.78 -2.34
CA VAL A 194 -4.77 -21.20 -3.59
C VAL A 194 -4.02 -22.52 -3.30
N PRO A 195 -4.31 -23.62 -4.01
CA PRO A 195 -3.52 -24.84 -3.84
C PRO A 195 -2.09 -24.54 -4.25
N TYR A 196 -1.13 -24.96 -3.42
CA TYR A 196 0.29 -24.76 -3.67
C TYR A 196 0.69 -25.41 -5.00
N ALA A 197 0.73 -24.63 -6.07
CA ALA A 197 1.03 -25.09 -7.42
C ALA A 197 2.54 -25.10 -7.69
N GLY A 198 3.32 -25.69 -6.78
CA GLY A 198 4.78 -25.83 -6.91
C GLY A 198 5.54 -24.52 -7.20
N PRO A 199 6.83 -24.62 -7.56
CA PRO A 199 7.66 -23.46 -7.89
C PRO A 199 7.35 -22.82 -9.26
N SER A 200 6.68 -23.53 -10.17
CA SER A 200 6.71 -23.25 -11.62
C SER A 200 5.39 -22.79 -12.26
N LYS A 201 4.29 -22.70 -11.49
CA LYS A 201 3.08 -21.94 -11.87
C LYS A 201 2.70 -20.95 -10.77
N ARG A 202 3.73 -20.42 -10.09
CA ARG A 202 3.52 -19.39 -9.08
C ARG A 202 2.85 -18.22 -9.77
N LEU A 203 1.71 -17.84 -9.21
CA LEU A 203 1.15 -16.50 -9.29
C LEU A 203 2.20 -15.58 -8.63
N THR A 204 3.29 -15.29 -9.35
CA THR A 204 4.50 -14.63 -8.84
C THR A 204 4.31 -13.14 -8.61
N TRP A 205 3.09 -12.62 -8.76
CA TRP A 205 2.85 -11.19 -8.85
C TRP A 205 2.04 -10.64 -7.68
N SER A 206 2.53 -9.48 -7.21
CA SER A 206 1.98 -8.55 -6.23
C SER A 206 1.93 -9.00 -4.75
N VAL A 207 3.12 -9.15 -4.16
CA VAL A 207 3.33 -9.06 -2.69
C VAL A 207 3.15 -7.62 -2.18
N ASP A 208 3.01 -6.62 -3.07
CA ASP A 208 2.86 -5.20 -2.69
C ASP A 208 1.49 -4.87 -2.07
N VAL A 209 0.55 -5.81 -2.08
CA VAL A 209 -0.74 -5.66 -1.37
C VAL A 209 -0.70 -6.36 0.00
N ILE A 210 0.41 -7.00 0.36
CA ILE A 210 0.64 -7.56 1.70
C ILE A 210 1.42 -6.52 2.54
N GLU A 211 0.89 -5.29 2.62
CA GLU A 211 1.57 -4.22 3.37
C GLU A 211 1.11 -4.12 4.83
N ASN A 212 0.03 -4.80 5.22
CA ASN A 212 -0.37 -4.90 6.62
C ASN A 212 -0.50 -6.38 7.00
N GLY A 213 0.20 -6.75 8.08
CA GLY A 213 0.37 -8.14 8.54
C GLY A 213 -0.90 -8.92 8.91
N ASP A 214 -2.08 -8.43 8.57
CA ASP A 214 -3.36 -9.13 8.73
C ASP A 214 -3.48 -10.37 7.83
N LEU A 215 -2.83 -10.36 6.66
CA LEU A 215 -2.69 -11.55 5.81
C LEU A 215 -1.40 -12.33 6.09
N ASP A 216 -0.42 -11.75 6.80
CA ASP A 216 0.84 -12.41 7.22
C ASP A 216 0.69 -13.35 8.42
N SER A 217 -0.53 -13.62 8.89
CA SER A 217 -0.80 -14.62 9.95
C SER A 217 -0.48 -16.08 9.53
N GLY A 218 0.30 -16.30 8.47
CA GLY A 218 0.58 -17.61 7.88
C GLY A 218 -0.64 -18.23 7.19
N ARG A 219 -1.73 -17.47 7.03
CA ARG A 219 -2.95 -17.95 6.37
C ARG A 219 -2.83 -17.74 4.86
N ALA A 220 -2.99 -18.82 4.12
CA ALA A 220 -2.99 -18.77 2.66
C ALA A 220 -4.08 -17.83 2.13
N ILE A 221 -3.71 -17.01 1.15
CA ILE A 221 -4.58 -16.04 0.50
C ILE A 221 -5.71 -16.79 -0.21
N PRO A 222 -6.98 -16.35 -0.05
CA PRO A 222 -8.09 -16.85 -0.85
C PRO A 222 -7.80 -16.79 -2.35
N TRP A 223 -8.16 -17.83 -3.11
CA TRP A 223 -7.92 -17.80 -4.55
C TRP A 223 -8.67 -16.66 -5.25
N ILE A 224 -9.85 -16.27 -4.78
CA ILE A 224 -10.58 -15.15 -5.38
C ILE A 224 -9.85 -13.82 -5.20
N THR A 225 -9.24 -13.61 -4.03
CA THR A 225 -8.44 -12.42 -3.73
C THR A 225 -7.26 -12.35 -4.68
N GLN A 226 -6.62 -13.49 -4.91
CA GLN A 226 -5.52 -13.59 -5.85
C GLN A 226 -5.97 -13.34 -7.30
N CYS A 227 -7.11 -13.90 -7.71
CA CYS A 227 -7.71 -13.69 -9.03
C CYS A 227 -8.04 -12.21 -9.29
N ILE A 228 -8.61 -11.50 -8.31
CA ILE A 228 -8.93 -10.06 -8.44
C ILE A 228 -7.66 -9.23 -8.56
N ARG A 229 -6.59 -9.58 -7.82
CA ARG A 229 -5.30 -8.89 -7.90
C ARG A 229 -4.62 -9.08 -9.25
N GLU A 230 -4.62 -10.31 -9.76
CA GLU A 230 -4.11 -10.62 -11.09
C GLU A 230 -4.85 -9.85 -12.15
N TRP A 231 -6.18 -9.93 -12.13
CA TRP A 231 -7.03 -9.20 -13.05
C TRP A 231 -6.73 -7.69 -13.02
N ALA A 232 -6.68 -7.06 -11.85
CA ALA A 232 -6.35 -5.63 -11.75
C ALA A 232 -4.95 -5.28 -12.29
N THR A 233 -3.99 -6.20 -12.17
CA THR A 233 -2.63 -6.02 -12.68
C THR A 233 -2.59 -6.20 -14.20
N GLU A 234 -3.26 -7.23 -14.72
CA GLU A 234 -3.40 -7.48 -16.16
C GLU A 234 -4.10 -6.31 -16.86
N MET A 235 -5.13 -5.73 -16.25
CA MET A 235 -5.73 -4.49 -16.77
C MET A 235 -4.72 -3.37 -16.90
N LEU A 236 -3.78 -3.22 -15.96
CA LEU A 236 -2.72 -2.23 -16.08
C LEU A 236 -1.80 -2.53 -17.27
N GLU A 237 -1.42 -3.79 -17.47
CA GLU A 237 -0.49 -4.17 -18.53
C GLU A 237 -1.16 -4.07 -19.90
N GLU A 238 -2.34 -4.66 -20.07
CA GLU A 238 -3.09 -4.68 -21.33
C GLU A 238 -3.47 -3.26 -21.78
N PHE A 239 -4.06 -2.45 -20.89
CA PHE A 239 -4.45 -1.10 -21.27
C PHE A 239 -3.25 -0.16 -21.45
N SER A 240 -2.06 -0.51 -20.96
CA SER A 240 -0.85 0.31 -21.17
C SER A 240 -0.27 0.13 -22.56
N HIS A 241 -0.43 -1.06 -23.13
CA HIS A 241 0.15 -1.41 -24.42
C HIS A 241 -0.72 -0.99 -25.60
N GLU A 242 -2.04 -0.89 -25.41
CA GLU A 242 -2.99 -0.63 -26.49
C GLU A 242 -3.22 0.86 -26.79
N GLY A 243 -2.57 1.77 -26.05
CA GLY A 243 -2.74 3.22 -26.24
C GLY A 243 -4.15 3.70 -25.94
N HIS A 244 -4.92 2.94 -25.15
CA HIS A 244 -6.24 3.32 -24.71
C HIS A 244 -6.18 4.41 -23.63
N ASP A 245 -7.18 5.30 -23.60
CA ASP A 245 -7.34 6.39 -22.61
C ASP A 245 -7.46 5.90 -21.14
N HIS A 246 -7.32 4.60 -20.90
CA HIS A 246 -7.55 3.96 -19.61
C HIS A 246 -6.35 4.00 -18.65
N ILE A 247 -5.19 4.44 -19.14
CA ILE A 247 -3.98 4.60 -18.35
C ILE A 247 -3.37 5.96 -18.59
N GLN A 248 -3.25 6.74 -17.51
CA GLN A 248 -2.60 8.04 -17.54
C GLN A 248 -1.31 7.97 -16.73
N GLU A 249 -0.20 8.39 -17.34
CA GLU A 249 1.04 8.68 -16.62
C GLU A 249 0.91 10.07 -15.98
N GLY A 250 0.75 10.12 -14.67
CA GLY A 250 0.86 11.35 -13.88
C GLY A 250 -0.43 11.73 -13.19
N TYR A 251 -0.35 12.14 -11.92
CA TYR A 251 -1.41 12.92 -11.31
C TYR A 251 -0.87 14.08 -10.47
N GLU A 252 -1.08 15.29 -11.01
CA GLU A 252 -1.61 16.45 -10.31
C GLU A 252 -2.85 16.89 -11.11
N ILE A 253 -4.07 16.61 -10.63
CA ILE A 253 -5.25 17.37 -11.10
C ILE A 253 -5.20 18.70 -10.35
N GLY A 254 -4.54 19.68 -10.94
CA GLY A 254 -4.63 21.07 -10.50
C GLY A 254 -5.99 21.64 -10.89
N GLY A 255 -6.90 21.74 -9.91
CA GLY A 255 -8.08 22.64 -9.86
C GLY A 255 -9.09 22.55 -11.02
N SER A 256 -10.40 22.41 -10.82
CA SER A 256 -11.21 23.14 -9.85
C SER A 256 -12.65 22.59 -9.88
N SER A 257 -13.21 22.32 -8.69
CA SER A 257 -14.64 22.11 -8.39
C SER A 257 -15.32 20.74 -8.68
N GLY A 258 -14.63 19.61 -8.50
CA GLY A 258 -15.26 18.28 -8.41
C GLY A 258 -14.61 17.43 -7.32
N ASP A 259 -15.25 17.31 -6.16
CA ASP A 259 -14.72 16.61 -4.98
C ASP A 259 -14.46 15.13 -5.30
N VAL A 260 -13.18 14.73 -5.27
CA VAL A 260 -12.81 13.32 -5.43
C VAL A 260 -13.06 12.61 -4.11
N ILE A 261 -13.96 11.63 -4.12
CA ILE A 261 -14.29 10.83 -2.94
C ILE A 261 -13.24 9.72 -2.82
N TRP A 262 -12.39 9.82 -1.80
CA TRP A 262 -11.42 8.78 -1.48
C TRP A 262 -12.00 7.76 -0.50
N ALA A 263 -11.81 6.48 -0.77
CA ALA A 263 -12.21 5.44 0.17
C ALA A 263 -11.25 5.42 1.37
N VAL A 264 -11.77 5.48 2.60
CA VAL A 264 -10.96 5.28 3.82
C VAL A 264 -10.56 3.81 3.90
N ARG A 265 -9.25 3.55 3.94
CA ARG A 265 -8.66 2.22 4.16
C ARG A 265 -8.82 1.79 5.60
N ASP A 266 -8.31 2.61 6.52
CA ASP A 266 -8.34 2.32 7.95
C ASP A 266 -8.19 3.59 8.79
N ILE A 267 -8.67 3.50 10.03
CA ILE A 267 -8.54 4.54 11.04
C ILE A 267 -7.33 4.18 11.90
N VAL A 268 -6.30 5.05 11.87
CA VAL A 268 -5.04 4.85 12.59
C VAL A 268 -4.97 5.62 13.91
N GLY A 269 -5.93 6.51 14.14
CA GLY A 269 -5.96 7.34 15.33
C GLY A 269 -7.24 8.16 15.42
N HIS A 270 -7.45 8.77 16.57
CA HIS A 270 -8.53 9.72 16.78
C HIS A 270 -8.07 10.82 17.72
N ARG A 271 -8.77 11.96 17.67
CA ARG A 271 -8.65 13.04 18.66
C ARG A 271 -10.02 13.65 18.89
N ARG A 272 -10.25 14.10 20.12
CA ARG A 272 -11.46 14.84 20.48
C ARG A 272 -11.19 16.33 20.40
N ASN A 273 -12.06 17.03 19.71
CA ASN A 273 -12.09 18.49 19.76
C ASN A 273 -12.95 18.92 20.96
N GLY A 274 -12.72 20.10 21.53
CA GLY A 274 -13.39 20.59 22.75
C GLY A 274 -14.92 20.74 22.69
N LYS A 275 -15.56 20.32 21.58
CA LYS A 275 -17.03 20.28 21.38
C LYS A 275 -17.58 18.85 21.40
N ASP A 276 -16.85 17.89 21.99
CA ASP A 276 -17.15 16.44 21.94
C ASP A 276 -17.20 15.82 20.53
N THR A 277 -16.74 16.54 19.50
CA THR A 277 -16.61 15.98 18.15
C THR A 277 -15.33 15.16 18.02
N VAL A 278 -15.45 13.97 17.42
CA VAL A 278 -14.31 13.10 17.14
C VAL A 278 -13.81 13.40 15.73
N THR A 279 -12.49 13.55 15.59
CA THR A 279 -11.83 13.52 14.28
C THR A 279 -10.93 12.30 14.21
N TYR A 280 -11.00 11.59 13.09
CA TYR A 280 -10.28 10.35 12.87
C TYR A 280 -9.09 10.60 11.96
N LYS A 281 -7.91 10.11 12.35
CA LYS A 281 -6.76 10.05 11.46
C LYS A 281 -6.94 8.82 10.58
N VAL A 282 -7.09 9.02 9.28
CA VAL A 282 -7.34 7.96 8.31
C VAL A 282 -6.14 7.71 7.40
N ARG A 283 -6.03 6.48 6.90
CA ARG A 283 -5.30 6.19 5.66
C ARG A 283 -6.33 6.04 4.54
N TRP A 284 -6.08 6.64 3.40
CA TRP A 284 -6.93 6.51 2.22
C TRP A 284 -6.44 5.37 1.33
N GLU A 285 -7.35 4.68 0.66
CA GLU A 285 -7.00 3.73 -0.39
C GLU A 285 -6.30 4.45 -1.54
N GLY A 286 -5.11 3.97 -1.93
CA GLY A 286 -4.35 4.53 -3.05
C GLY A 286 -3.48 5.76 -2.73
N HIS A 287 -3.59 6.36 -1.53
CA HIS A 287 -2.79 7.54 -1.14
C HIS A 287 -1.78 7.27 -0.02
N GLU A 288 -1.36 6.02 0.15
CA GLU A 288 -0.40 5.64 1.19
C GLU A 288 0.97 6.32 1.02
N HIS A 289 1.27 6.78 -0.20
CA HIS A 289 2.58 7.32 -0.59
C HIS A 289 2.56 8.82 -0.87
N TRP A 290 1.44 9.50 -0.63
CA TRP A 290 1.39 10.94 -0.82
C TRP A 290 1.99 11.59 0.43
N ASP A 291 2.94 12.51 0.21
CA ASP A 291 3.45 13.43 1.24
C ASP A 291 2.38 14.46 1.62
N GLU A 292 1.12 14.02 1.74
CA GLU A 292 0.04 14.85 2.23
C GLU A 292 0.36 15.24 3.67
N PRO A 293 0.30 16.55 3.98
CA PRO A 293 0.42 17.06 5.33
C PRO A 293 -0.48 16.27 6.29
N GLU A 294 0.03 16.03 7.50
CA GLU A 294 -0.68 15.24 8.50
C GLU A 294 -2.09 15.77 8.75
N GLU A 295 -2.29 17.08 8.64
CA GLU A 295 -3.56 17.78 8.81
C GLU A 295 -4.66 17.27 7.87
N LYS A 296 -4.32 16.94 6.62
CA LYS A 296 -5.28 16.43 5.62
C LYS A 296 -5.69 14.97 5.83
N ARG A 297 -5.06 14.28 6.78
CA ARG A 297 -5.41 12.90 7.16
C ARG A 297 -6.47 12.85 8.26
N TRP A 298 -6.89 14.00 8.80
CA TRP A 298 -7.90 14.07 9.84
C TRP A 298 -9.28 14.33 9.24
N VAL A 299 -10.17 13.35 9.36
CA VAL A 299 -11.53 13.39 8.84
C VAL A 299 -12.50 13.53 10.02
N PRO A 300 -13.34 14.57 10.05
CA PRO A 300 -14.44 14.70 10.99
C PRO A 300 -15.40 13.50 10.91
N GLU A 301 -15.96 13.11 12.06
CA GLU A 301 -16.93 12.00 12.14
C GLU A 301 -18.12 12.19 11.20
N GLU A 302 -18.59 13.42 11.03
CA GLU A 302 -19.68 13.81 10.15
C GLU A 302 -19.39 13.63 8.65
N ASP A 303 -18.11 13.60 8.26
CA ASP A 303 -17.70 13.52 6.85
C ASP A 303 -17.60 12.07 6.34
N PHE A 304 -17.81 11.07 7.22
CA PHE A 304 -17.88 9.67 6.80
C PHE A 304 -19.21 9.37 6.11
N ALA A 305 -19.15 9.00 4.83
CA ALA A 305 -20.33 8.55 4.07
C ALA A 305 -21.03 7.33 4.70
N ASN A 306 -20.30 6.51 5.46
CA ASN A 306 -20.83 5.36 6.17
C ASN A 306 -20.26 5.26 7.60
N HIS A 307 -21.08 5.63 8.60
CA HIS A 307 -20.70 5.55 10.02
C HIS A 307 -20.43 4.11 10.53
N ALA A 308 -20.76 3.07 9.77
CA ALA A 308 -20.32 1.72 10.11
C ALA A 308 -18.80 1.55 10.03
N MET A 309 -18.10 2.42 9.29
CA MET A 309 -16.65 2.37 9.12
C MET A 309 -15.88 2.67 10.40
N HIS A 310 -16.33 3.65 11.19
CA HIS A 310 -15.67 4.01 12.44
C HIS A 310 -16.27 3.32 13.67
N ARG A 311 -17.51 2.83 13.61
CA ARG A 311 -18.19 2.17 14.76
C ARG A 311 -17.34 1.13 15.47
N HIS A 312 -16.70 0.24 14.73
CA HIS A 312 -15.90 -0.82 15.35
C HIS A 312 -14.58 -0.30 15.91
N TYR A 313 -14.02 0.75 15.30
CA TYR A 313 -12.90 1.47 15.88
C TYR A 313 -13.33 2.13 17.19
N ASP A 314 -14.51 2.74 17.23
CA ASP A 314 -15.07 3.38 18.41
C ASP A 314 -15.30 2.38 19.55
N GLU A 315 -15.92 1.24 19.25
CA GLU A 315 -16.11 0.14 20.19
C GLU A 315 -14.78 -0.35 20.77
N ALA A 316 -13.75 -0.51 19.93
CA ALA A 316 -12.44 -0.97 20.35
C ALA A 316 -11.66 0.06 21.19
N HIS A 317 -11.95 1.35 21.03
CA HIS A 317 -11.26 2.45 21.72
C HIS A 317 -12.11 3.15 22.78
N GLY A 318 -13.30 2.63 23.09
CA GLY A 318 -14.20 3.19 24.11
C GLY A 318 -14.74 4.58 23.76
N LEU A 319 -14.92 4.88 22.47
CA LEU A 319 -15.52 6.13 22.01
C LEU A 319 -17.06 6.04 22.08
N PRO A 320 -17.75 7.14 22.44
CA PRO A 320 -19.21 7.15 22.46
C PRO A 320 -19.74 6.90 21.05
N PRO A 321 -20.87 6.18 20.91
CA PRO A 321 -21.47 5.98 19.59
C PRO A 321 -21.90 7.33 19.02
N TYR A 322 -21.69 7.50 17.72
CA TYR A 322 -22.15 8.68 17.00
C TYR A 322 -23.61 8.99 17.31
N ARG A 323 -23.85 10.15 17.92
CA ARG A 323 -25.19 10.69 18.12
C ARG A 323 -25.46 11.67 17.00
N ARG A 324 -26.10 11.20 15.93
CA ARG A 324 -26.62 12.08 14.88
C ARG A 324 -27.45 13.18 15.58
N GLY A 325 -27.05 14.43 15.41
CA GLY A 325 -27.81 15.56 15.93
C GLY A 325 -29.27 15.43 15.52
N VAL A 326 -30.19 15.61 16.46
CA VAL A 326 -31.63 15.33 16.28
C VAL A 326 -32.31 16.32 15.31
N ASP A 327 -31.59 17.27 14.72
CA ASP A 327 -32.16 18.44 14.05
C ASP A 327 -31.98 18.57 12.53
N ASP A 328 -31.49 17.56 11.79
CA ASP A 328 -31.39 17.67 10.31
C ASP A 328 -32.22 16.62 9.56
N GLY A 329 -33.52 16.87 9.53
CA GLY A 329 -34.38 16.31 8.49
C GLY A 329 -34.07 16.97 7.14
N LEU A 330 -33.01 16.53 6.46
CA LEU A 330 -32.76 16.61 5.00
C LEU A 330 -31.30 16.22 4.66
N CYS A 331 -30.92 14.95 4.82
CA CYS A 331 -29.85 14.39 3.96
C CYS A 331 -30.43 14.19 2.55
N LYS A 332 -30.56 15.28 1.79
CA LYS A 332 -30.52 15.18 0.33
C LYS A 332 -29.08 14.89 -0.05
N GLY A 333 -28.86 13.77 -0.73
CA GLY A 333 -27.57 13.49 -1.37
C GLY A 333 -27.15 14.63 -2.28
N TRP A 334 -25.84 14.71 -2.51
CA TRP A 334 -25.08 15.74 -3.23
C TRP A 334 -24.68 16.96 -2.39
N PHE A 335 -23.39 17.03 -2.08
CA PHE A 335 -22.74 18.25 -1.58
C PHE A 335 -22.59 19.24 -2.72
N GLN A 336 -23.05 20.47 -2.50
CA GLN A 336 -22.74 21.66 -3.27
C GLN A 336 -22.35 22.77 -2.26
N GLN A 337 -21.05 23.13 -2.27
CA GLN A 337 -20.37 24.32 -1.71
C GLN A 337 -20.53 24.74 -0.22
N ARG A 338 -19.38 25.09 0.39
CA ARG A 338 -19.15 26.41 0.99
C ARG A 338 -17.78 26.97 0.60
N ALA A 339 -17.79 28.10 -0.09
CA ALA A 339 -16.62 28.91 -0.39
C ALA A 339 -16.08 29.60 0.89
N LEU A 340 -14.77 29.73 1.00
CA LEU A 340 -14.10 30.58 1.99
C LEU A 340 -14.29 32.07 1.61
N PRO A 341 -14.37 32.99 2.58
CA PRO A 341 -14.60 34.41 2.29
C PRO A 341 -13.40 35.04 1.59
N GLU A 342 -13.70 35.83 0.55
CA GLU A 342 -12.74 36.67 -0.17
C GLU A 342 -11.97 37.58 0.79
N ILE A 343 -10.64 37.45 0.80
CA ILE A 343 -9.76 38.50 1.28
C ILE A 343 -9.70 39.55 0.19
N ARG A 344 -10.32 40.71 0.43
CA ARG A 344 -10.10 41.90 -0.39
C ARG A 344 -8.68 42.41 -0.16
N LEU A 345 -7.93 42.54 -1.25
CA LEU A 345 -6.67 43.30 -1.31
C LEU A 345 -6.92 44.79 -1.06
#